data_AF-A0A948C5A2-F1
#
_entry.id   AF-A0A948C5A2-F1
#
_cell.length_a   1.000
_cell.length_b   1.000
_cell.length_c   1.000
_cell.angle_alpha   90.00
_cell.angle_beta   90.00
_cell.angle_gamma   90.00
#
_symmetry.space_group_name_H-M   'P 1'
#
loop_
_entity.id
_entity.type
_entity.pdbx_description
1 polymer ?
#
loop_
_entity_poly.entity_id
_entity_poly.type
_entity_poly.pdbx_seq_one_letter_code
_entity_poly.pdbx_strand_id
1 'polypeptide(L)' 'MPKKRKLYTVLRSNFKFKSSREQFERMTYSRMVDVVETGSKTMEYLQNLAIPV' A
#
# COMPACT_ATOMS: atom_id res chain seq x y z
N MET A 1 -1.53 12.06 0.80
CA MET A 1 -2.23 11.69 -0.45
C MET A 1 -3.37 10.72 -0.11
N PRO A 2 -4.54 10.78 -0.78
CA PRO A 2 -5.65 9.89 -0.47
C PRO A 2 -5.28 8.43 -0.71
N LYS A 3 -5.65 7.57 0.25
CA LYS A 3 -5.39 6.13 0.19
C LYS A 3 -6.31 5.51 -0.85
N LYS A 4 -5.75 4.71 -1.76
CA LYS A 4 -6.56 3.94 -2.70
C LYS A 4 -7.02 2.66 -2.02
N ARG A 5 -8.34 2.49 -1.90
CA ARG A 5 -8.98 1.32 -1.33
C ARG A 5 -9.55 0.44 -2.44
N LYS A 6 -9.19 -0.84 -2.45
CA LYS A 6 -9.81 -1.86 -3.32
C LYS A 6 -10.45 -2.93 -2.43
N LEU A 7 -11.77 -3.08 -2.55
CA LEU A 7 -12.52 -4.13 -1.87
C LEU A 7 -12.75 -5.31 -2.82
N TYR A 8 -12.56 -6.52 -2.31
CA TYR A 8 -12.80 -7.77 -3.02
C TYR A 8 -13.75 -8.62 -2.18
N THR A 9 -14.90 -8.97 -2.76
CA THR A 9 -15.87 -9.86 -2.10
C THR A 9 -15.83 -11.23 -2.75
N VAL A 10 -15.53 -12.26 -1.97
CA VAL A 10 -15.39 -13.64 -2.47
C VAL A 10 -16.41 -14.54 -1.78
N LEU A 11 -16.85 -15.60 -2.47
CA LEU A 11 -17.61 -16.69 -1.83
C LEU A 11 -16.69 -17.49 -0.92
N ARG A 12 -17.14 -17.77 0.29
CA ARG A 12 -16.38 -18.63 1.22
C ARG A 12 -16.43 -20.12 0.83
N SER A 13 -17.46 -20.54 0.11
CA SER A 13 -17.67 -21.93 -0.29
C SER A 13 -17.92 -22.05 -1.79
N ASN A 14 -17.46 -23.17 -2.36
CA ASN A 14 -17.51 -23.46 -3.79
C ASN A 14 -18.95 -23.79 -4.26
N PHE A 15 -19.83 -24.29 -3.38
CA PHE A 15 -21.19 -24.70 -3.75
C PHE A 15 -22.22 -24.38 -2.66
N LYS A 16 -23.47 -24.12 -3.06
CA LYS A 16 -24.69 -23.96 -2.24
C LYS A 16 -24.79 -22.72 -1.33
N PHE A 17 -23.70 -22.17 -0.78
CA PHE A 17 -23.76 -21.09 0.23
C PHE A 17 -23.43 -19.69 -0.32
N LYS A 18 -24.37 -19.09 -1.07
CA LYS A 18 -24.21 -17.74 -1.67
C LYS A 18 -24.26 -16.58 -0.66
N SER A 19 -24.86 -16.78 0.51
CA SER A 19 -24.92 -15.78 1.58
C SER A 19 -23.62 -15.67 2.39
N SER A 20 -22.78 -16.70 2.35
CA SER A 20 -21.48 -16.67 3.00
C SER A 20 -20.47 -15.94 2.10
N ARG A 21 -20.21 -14.68 2.42
CA ARG A 21 -19.25 -13.80 1.73
C ARG A 21 -18.11 -13.44 2.64
N GLU A 22 -16.91 -13.41 2.08
CA GLU A 22 -15.72 -12.89 2.74
C GLU A 22 -15.29 -11.60 2.07
N GLN A 23 -14.92 -10.61 2.89
CA GLN A 23 -14.54 -9.28 2.44
C GLN A 23 -13.05 -9.10 2.64
N PHE A 24 -12.34 -8.87 1.55
CA PHE A 24 -10.92 -8.56 1.57
C PHE A 24 -10.71 -7.13 1.13
N GLU A 25 -9.69 -6.50 1.70
CA GLU A 25 -9.32 -5.14 1.36
C GLU A 25 -7.83 -5.05 1.04
N ARG A 26 -7.52 -4.32 -0.03
CA ARG A 26 -6.16 -3.88 -0.33
C ARG A 26 -6.11 -2.36 -0.24
N MET A 27 -5.40 -1.87 0.78
CA MET A 27 -5.09 -0.46 0.96
C MET A 27 -3.73 -0.14 0.37
N THR A 28 -3.66 0.87 -0.50
CA THR A 28 -2.39 1.39 -1.02
C THR A 28 -2.15 2.80 -0.48
N TYR A 29 -1.06 2.95 0.26
CA TYR A 29 -0.62 4.19 0.88
C TYR A 29 0.48 4.81 0.02
N SER A 30 0.22 5.98 -0.54
CA SER A 30 1.25 6.78 -1.22
C SER A 30 1.75 7.88 -0.31
N ARG A 31 3.08 8.01 -0.23
CA ARG A 31 3.77 9.10 0.46
C ARG A 31 4.54 9.91 -0.58
N MET A 32 4.42 11.22 -0.52
CA MET A 32 5.23 12.15 -1.31
C MET A 32 6.31 12.69 -0.39
N VAL A 33 7.56 12.62 -0.82
CA VAL A 33 8.70 13.24 -0.15
C VAL A 33 9.21 14.29 -1.12
N ASP A 34 9.14 15.55 -0.71
CA ASP A 34 9.66 16.67 -1.49
C ASP A 34 10.91 17.22 -0.77
N VAL A 35 11.99 17.43 -1.52
CA VAL A 35 13.30 17.85 -0.99
C VAL A 35 13.68 19.15 -1.69
N VAL A 36 13.57 20.26 -0.96
CA VAL A 36 13.74 21.63 -1.50
C VAL A 36 15.22 22.02 -1.62
N GLU A 37 16.08 21.54 -0.73
CA GLU A 37 17.53 21.76 -0.78
C GLU A 37 18.27 20.43 -0.55
N THR A 38 19.11 20.05 -1.50
CA THR A 38 19.93 18.84 -1.43
C THR A 38 21.38 19.19 -1.10
N GLY A 39 21.75 19.09 0.18
CA GLY A 39 23.15 19.05 0.58
C GLY A 39 23.82 17.73 0.18
N SER A 40 25.16 17.72 0.04
CA SER A 40 25.91 16.52 -0.36
C SER A 40 25.71 15.35 0.60
N LYS A 41 25.76 15.62 1.90
CA LYS A 41 25.53 14.61 2.96
C LYS A 41 24.10 14.06 2.92
N THR A 42 23.10 14.90 2.63
CA THR A 42 21.68 14.49 2.59
C THR A 42 21.41 13.51 1.45
N MET A 43 22.12 13.63 0.33
CA MET A 43 22.02 12.71 -0.80
C MET A 43 22.58 11.32 -0.48
N GLU A 44 23.71 11.26 0.25
CA GLU A 44 24.30 10.01 0.73
C GLU A 44 23.37 9.27 1.71
N TYR A 45 22.72 10.00 2.62
CA TYR A 45 21.76 9.40 3.56
C TYR A 45 20.51 8.85 2.87
N LEU A 46 20.03 9.48 1.80
CA LEU A 46 18.88 8.99 1.04
C LEU A 46 19.21 7.72 0.24
N GLN A 47 20.43 7.60 -0.30
CA GLN A 47 20.86 6.41 -1.04
C GLN A 47 21.09 5.19 -0.14
N ASN A 48 21.55 5.41 1.09
CA ASN A 48 21.80 4.36 2.06
C ASN A 48 20.53 3.88 2.79
N LEU A 49 19.38 4.51 2.55
CA LEU A 49 18.14 4.16 3.25
C LEU A 49 17.55 2.86 2.68
N ALA A 50 17.64 1.78 3.44
CA ALA A 50 16.98 0.52 3.10
C ALA A 50 15.47 0.64 3.32
N ILE A 51 14.70 0.70 2.24
CA ILE A 51 13.24 0.68 2.27
C ILE A 51 12.79 -0.79 2.31
N PRO A 52 11.92 -1.19 3.26
CA PRO A 52 11.34 -2.52 3.24
C PRO A 52 10.42 -2.66 2.01
N VAL A 53 10.70 -3.66 1.19
CA VAL A 53 9.93 -4.04 -0.02
C VAL A 53 8.67 -4.78 0.37
#